data_AF-A0A963EN42-F1
#
_entry.id   AF-A0A963EN42-F1
#
_cell.length_a   1.000
_cell.length_b   1.000
_cell.length_c   1.000
_cell.angle_alpha   90.00
_cell.angle_beta   90.00
_cell.angle_gamma   90.00
#
_symmetry.space_group_name_H-M   'P 1'
#
loop_
_entity.id
_entity.type
_entity.pdbx_description
1 polymer ?
#
loop_
_entity_poly.entity_id
_entity_poly.type
_entity_poly.pdbx_seq_one_letter_code
_entity_poly.pdbx_strand_id
1 'polypeptide(L)'
;MSIRKLNTAGALLAVLMAGPVLAKITPEQAAQLGGDTLTPVGAERAGNAEGTIPPWTGGVKEFPEGYKVGERLVDPFADDDKLFTITAENVDQYADKLSPGQIAMFKRYPDTYEMPVYPTRRSAFLPDSEYALIKEYATRTELVEGGNGL
;
A
#
# COMPACT_ATOMS: atom_id res chain seq x y z
N MET A 1 35.72 -14.24 52.76
CA MET A 1 35.29 -14.59 51.38
C MET A 1 34.25 -13.56 50.97
N SER A 2 34.60 -12.74 49.97
CA SER A 2 33.96 -11.46 49.65
C SER A 2 32.73 -11.62 48.75
N ILE A 3 31.69 -10.84 49.01
CA ILE A 3 30.45 -10.76 48.22
C ILE A 3 30.78 -10.20 46.83
N ARG A 4 30.59 -11.01 45.78
CA ARG A 4 30.78 -10.60 44.38
C ARG A 4 29.68 -9.62 43.97
N LYS A 5 29.99 -8.32 44.03
CA LYS A 5 29.26 -7.24 43.36
C LYS A 5 29.62 -7.25 41.87
N LEU A 6 29.05 -8.16 41.11
CA LEU A 6 29.22 -8.19 39.66
C LEU A 6 27.94 -8.73 39.05
N ASN A 7 26.99 -7.84 38.71
CA ASN A 7 25.90 -8.09 37.74
C ASN A 7 24.93 -6.90 37.55
N THR A 8 25.05 -5.79 38.31
CA THR A 8 24.13 -4.63 38.16
C THR A 8 24.59 -3.57 37.15
N ALA A 9 25.86 -3.53 36.76
CA ALA A 9 26.37 -2.51 35.84
C ALA A 9 26.05 -2.80 34.35
N GLY A 10 25.93 -4.08 33.96
CA GLY A 10 25.65 -4.47 32.57
C GLY A 10 24.21 -4.20 32.12
N ALA A 11 23.25 -4.29 33.04
CA ALA A 11 21.84 -4.02 32.74
C ALA A 11 21.56 -2.53 32.47
N LEU A 12 22.34 -1.61 33.07
CA LEU A 12 22.15 -0.17 32.87
C LEU A 12 22.61 0.30 31.47
N LEU A 13 23.60 -0.37 30.88
CA LEU A 13 24.15 -0.02 29.56
C LEU A 13 23.22 -0.42 28.40
N ALA A 14 22.42 -1.48 28.58
CA ALA A 14 21.45 -1.92 27.58
C ALA A 14 20.23 -0.99 27.46
N VAL A 15 19.87 -0.29 28.54
CA VAL A 15 18.74 0.68 28.54
C VAL A 15 19.10 1.98 27.81
N LEU A 16 20.39 2.34 27.74
CA LEU A 16 20.87 3.54 27.05
C LEU A 16 20.87 3.42 25.51
N MET A 17 20.66 2.23 24.94
CA MET A 17 20.54 2.03 23.49
C MET A 17 19.10 2.05 22.97
N ALA A 18 18.10 2.23 23.86
CA ALA A 18 16.73 2.49 23.45
C ALA A 18 16.56 3.98 23.10
N GLY A 19 17.07 4.39 21.93
CA GLY A 19 16.83 5.72 21.40
C GLY A 19 15.33 5.95 21.13
N PRO A 20 14.81 7.18 21.26
CA PRO A 20 13.42 7.47 20.92
C PRO A 20 13.19 7.17 19.44
N VAL A 21 12.17 6.35 19.14
CA VAL A 21 11.69 6.19 17.76
C VAL A 21 11.00 7.48 17.36
N LEU A 22 11.68 8.28 16.53
CA LEU A 22 11.06 9.43 15.88
C LEU A 22 10.11 8.89 14.79
N ALA A 23 8.82 8.87 15.09
CA ALA A 23 7.78 8.45 14.15
C ALA A 23 7.51 9.47 13.03
N LYS A 24 8.09 10.67 13.13
CA LYS A 24 7.93 11.76 12.15
C LYS A 24 8.95 11.60 11.03
N ILE A 25 8.50 11.70 9.79
CA ILE A 25 9.39 11.63 8.63
C ILE A 25 10.31 12.86 8.57
N THR A 26 11.51 12.68 8.04
CA THR A 26 12.46 13.78 7.84
C THR A 26 12.18 14.55 6.54
N PRO A 27 12.68 15.79 6.39
CA PRO A 27 12.62 16.51 5.11
C PRO A 27 13.22 15.74 3.94
N GLU A 28 14.30 14.98 4.18
CA GLU A 28 14.97 14.16 3.16
C GLU A 28 14.07 13.00 2.69
N GLN A 29 13.34 12.38 3.62
CA GLN A 29 12.35 11.35 3.29
C GLN A 29 11.16 11.96 2.54
N ALA A 30 10.65 13.11 2.99
CA ALA A 30 9.58 13.83 2.30
C ALA A 30 9.98 14.27 0.88
N ALA A 31 11.26 14.57 0.65
CA ALA A 31 11.77 14.92 -0.68
C ALA A 31 11.65 13.77 -1.69
N GLN A 32 11.54 12.51 -1.24
CA GLN A 32 11.34 11.35 -2.11
C GLN A 32 9.92 11.29 -2.69
N LEU A 33 8.93 11.98 -2.08
CA LEU A 33 7.55 12.02 -2.56
C LEU A 33 7.47 12.65 -3.96
N GLY A 34 6.94 11.88 -4.90
CA GLY A 34 6.84 12.27 -6.30
C GLY A 34 8.16 12.17 -7.08
N GLY A 35 9.24 11.70 -6.45
CA GLY A 35 10.52 11.40 -7.11
C GLY A 35 10.52 10.02 -7.78
N ASP A 36 11.72 9.45 -7.98
CA ASP A 36 11.88 8.18 -8.71
C ASP A 36 11.48 6.94 -7.91
N THR A 37 11.55 7.02 -6.58
CA THR A 37 11.28 5.88 -5.69
C THR A 37 9.82 5.82 -5.24
N LEU A 38 9.25 6.97 -4.88
CA LEU A 38 7.89 7.08 -4.35
C LEU A 38 6.97 7.85 -5.29
N THR A 39 5.74 7.38 -5.38
CA THR A 39 4.62 8.18 -5.90
C THR A 39 4.41 9.43 -5.02
N PRO A 40 3.69 10.44 -5.50
CA PRO A 40 3.39 11.63 -4.69
C PRO A 40 2.68 11.35 -3.37
N VAL A 41 1.99 10.21 -3.26
CA VAL A 41 1.28 9.77 -2.05
C VAL A 41 2.10 8.84 -1.16
N GLY A 42 3.38 8.60 -1.49
CA GLY A 42 4.30 7.80 -0.68
C GLY A 42 4.27 6.29 -0.93
N ALA A 43 3.45 5.80 -1.87
CA ALA A 43 3.53 4.40 -2.31
C ALA A 43 4.77 4.16 -3.18
N GLU A 44 5.30 2.93 -3.19
CA GLU A 44 6.37 2.53 -4.11
C GLU A 44 5.98 2.81 -5.57
N ARG A 45 6.86 3.48 -6.31
CA ARG A 45 6.63 3.82 -7.71
C ARG A 45 6.87 2.64 -8.64
N ALA A 46 7.89 1.84 -8.35
CA ALA A 46 8.29 0.72 -9.19
C ALA A 46 7.15 -0.32 -9.35
N GLY A 47 7.25 -1.09 -10.42
CA GLY A 47 6.51 -2.33 -10.56
C GLY A 47 7.18 -3.43 -9.73
N ASN A 48 6.55 -4.61 -9.66
CA ASN A 48 7.17 -5.76 -8.99
C ASN A 48 8.15 -6.49 -9.92
N ALA A 49 9.06 -7.27 -9.33
CA ALA A 49 10.05 -8.04 -10.07
C ALA A 49 9.44 -9.11 -10.99
N GLU A 50 8.25 -9.61 -10.65
CA GLU A 50 7.50 -10.61 -11.44
C GLU A 50 6.85 -10.01 -12.70
N GLY A 51 6.79 -8.67 -12.82
CA GLY A 51 6.20 -7.98 -13.96
C GLY A 51 4.66 -7.99 -14.00
N THR A 52 4.00 -8.52 -12.96
CA THR A 52 2.54 -8.58 -12.84
C THR A 52 1.93 -7.27 -12.34
N ILE A 53 2.74 -6.37 -11.77
CA ILE A 53 2.37 -5.02 -11.36
C ILE A 53 3.26 -4.04 -12.13
N PRO A 54 2.70 -3.17 -12.99
CA PRO A 54 3.48 -2.18 -13.72
C PRO A 54 3.94 -1.04 -12.81
N PRO A 55 4.99 -0.28 -13.19
CA PRO A 55 5.34 0.95 -12.50
C PRO A 55 4.21 1.98 -12.59
N TRP A 56 4.09 2.85 -11.59
CA TRP A 56 3.15 3.95 -11.64
C TRP A 56 3.70 5.09 -12.49
N THR A 57 2.97 5.42 -13.57
CA THR A 57 3.35 6.40 -14.59
C THR A 57 2.55 7.69 -14.54
N GLY A 58 1.80 7.93 -13.45
CA GLY A 58 0.98 9.14 -13.30
C GLY A 58 -0.53 8.90 -13.19
N GLY A 59 -0.97 7.64 -13.33
CA GLY A 59 -2.39 7.28 -13.37
C GLY A 59 -3.09 7.70 -14.67
N VAL A 60 -4.41 7.49 -14.74
CA VAL A 60 -5.25 7.82 -15.91
C VAL A 60 -5.94 9.15 -15.66
N LYS A 61 -5.42 10.22 -16.25
CA LYS A 61 -5.90 11.60 -16.01
C LYS A 61 -7.12 12.00 -16.84
N GLU A 62 -7.33 11.33 -17.96
CA GLU A 62 -8.44 11.60 -18.87
C GLU A 62 -9.62 10.69 -18.55
N PHE A 63 -10.83 11.23 -18.69
CA PHE A 63 -12.02 10.40 -18.59
C PHE A 63 -12.08 9.42 -19.77
N PRO A 64 -12.56 8.17 -19.55
CA PRO A 64 -12.72 7.22 -20.63
C PRO A 64 -13.69 7.75 -21.68
N GLU A 65 -13.49 7.34 -22.93
CA GLU A 65 -14.38 7.68 -24.03
C GLU A 65 -15.84 7.27 -23.71
N GLY A 66 -16.78 8.15 -24.01
CA GLY A 66 -18.20 7.92 -23.75
C GLY A 66 -18.67 8.27 -22.33
N TYR A 67 -17.77 8.64 -21.41
CA TYR A 67 -18.18 9.16 -20.11
C TYR A 67 -18.95 10.49 -20.24
N LYS A 68 -20.03 10.62 -19.47
CA LYS A 68 -20.82 11.85 -19.34
C LYS A 68 -20.87 12.28 -17.88
N VAL A 69 -20.68 13.57 -17.65
CA VAL A 69 -20.71 14.16 -16.30
C VAL A 69 -22.02 13.83 -15.60
N GLY A 70 -21.92 13.24 -14.40
CA GLY A 70 -23.06 12.86 -13.58
C GLY A 70 -23.53 11.40 -13.77
N GLU A 71 -22.99 10.69 -14.75
CA GLU A 71 -23.24 9.26 -14.94
C GLU A 71 -22.17 8.40 -14.25
N ARG A 72 -22.37 7.08 -14.27
CA ARG A 72 -21.37 6.12 -13.81
C ARG A 72 -20.13 6.20 -14.70
N LEU A 73 -18.94 6.15 -14.09
CA LEU A 73 -17.69 6.05 -14.84
C LEU A 73 -17.71 4.80 -15.74
N VAL A 74 -17.37 5.01 -17.00
CA VAL A 74 -17.09 3.93 -17.97
C VAL A 74 -15.83 3.20 -17.51
N ASP A 75 -15.76 1.89 -17.75
CA ASP A 75 -14.55 1.13 -17.49
C ASP A 75 -13.47 1.49 -18.54
N PRO A 76 -12.35 2.13 -18.15
CA PRO A 76 -11.27 2.48 -19.09
C PRO A 76 -10.53 1.27 -19.64
N PHE A 77 -10.73 0.07 -19.08
CA PHE A 77 -10.02 -1.15 -19.44
C PHE A 77 -10.98 -2.27 -19.85
N ALA A 78 -12.11 -1.93 -20.48
CA ALA A 78 -13.14 -2.89 -20.88
C ALA A 78 -12.62 -3.99 -21.83
N ASP A 79 -11.53 -3.73 -22.54
CA ASP A 79 -10.88 -4.67 -23.46
C ASP A 79 -9.84 -5.57 -22.77
N ASP A 80 -9.63 -5.46 -21.45
CA ASP A 80 -8.70 -6.32 -20.73
C ASP A 80 -9.21 -7.76 -20.66
N ASP A 81 -8.43 -8.67 -21.25
CA ASP A 81 -8.70 -10.10 -21.17
C ASP A 81 -8.43 -10.64 -19.75
N LYS A 82 -9.22 -11.66 -19.36
CA LYS A 82 -8.94 -12.45 -18.16
C LYS A 82 -7.61 -13.19 -18.32
N LEU A 83 -6.72 -13.01 -17.35
CA LEU A 83 -5.49 -13.79 -17.24
C LEU A 83 -5.79 -15.25 -16.87
N PHE A 84 -6.66 -15.43 -15.87
CA PHE A 84 -7.16 -16.73 -15.40
C PHE A 84 -8.39 -16.52 -14.51
N THR A 85 -8.97 -17.61 -14.02
CA THR A 85 -10.07 -17.56 -13.04
C THR A 85 -9.75 -18.51 -11.89
N ILE A 86 -9.86 -18.00 -10.66
CA ILE A 86 -9.75 -18.82 -9.46
C ILE A 86 -11.14 -19.37 -9.15
N THR A 87 -11.22 -20.68 -8.95
CA THR A 87 -12.43 -21.42 -8.58
C THR A 87 -12.14 -22.25 -7.33
N ALA A 88 -13.15 -22.92 -6.78
CA ALA A 88 -12.93 -23.83 -5.65
C ALA A 88 -11.99 -25.00 -5.98
N GLU A 89 -11.83 -25.36 -7.25
CA GLU A 89 -10.96 -26.45 -7.70
C GLU A 89 -9.46 -26.09 -7.66
N ASN A 90 -9.11 -24.81 -7.83
CA ASN A 90 -7.72 -24.35 -7.89
C ASN A 90 -7.34 -23.35 -6.81
N VAL A 91 -8.24 -22.99 -5.89
CA VAL A 91 -8.01 -21.99 -4.82
C VAL A 91 -6.77 -22.29 -3.99
N ASP A 92 -6.45 -23.56 -3.76
CA ASP A 92 -5.28 -23.98 -2.98
C ASP A 92 -3.96 -23.57 -3.64
N GLN A 93 -3.94 -23.42 -4.98
CA GLN A 93 -2.76 -22.95 -5.73
C GLN A 93 -2.47 -21.46 -5.50
N TYR A 94 -3.44 -20.69 -5.01
CA TYR A 94 -3.38 -19.24 -4.82
C TYR A 94 -3.60 -18.82 -3.37
N ALA A 95 -3.60 -19.77 -2.43
CA ALA A 95 -3.96 -19.52 -1.04
C ALA A 95 -3.05 -18.48 -0.35
N ASP A 96 -1.79 -18.35 -0.78
CA ASP A 96 -0.85 -17.33 -0.28
C ASP A 96 -1.18 -15.90 -0.79
N LYS A 97 -2.03 -15.78 -1.82
CA LYS A 97 -2.50 -14.50 -2.38
C LYS A 97 -3.88 -14.08 -1.90
N LEU A 98 -4.55 -14.93 -1.11
CA LEU A 98 -5.93 -14.73 -0.71
C LEU A 98 -6.05 -14.56 0.80
N SER A 99 -6.92 -13.64 1.21
CA SER A 99 -7.30 -13.50 2.61
C SER A 99 -8.11 -14.72 3.08
N PRO A 100 -8.12 -15.02 4.40
CA PRO A 100 -8.96 -16.09 4.94
C PRO A 100 -10.44 -15.96 4.57
N GLY A 101 -10.95 -14.73 4.46
CA GLY A 101 -12.32 -14.45 4.04
C GLY A 101 -12.60 -14.83 2.60
N GLN A 102 -11.68 -14.53 1.68
CA GLN A 102 -11.80 -14.94 0.26
C GLN A 102 -11.75 -16.46 0.12
N ILE A 103 -10.85 -17.14 0.84
CA ILE A 103 -10.78 -18.61 0.85
C ILE A 103 -12.09 -19.21 1.40
N ALA A 104 -12.66 -18.61 2.44
CA ALA A 104 -13.93 -19.05 3.00
C ALA A 104 -15.09 -18.94 2.01
N MET A 105 -15.10 -17.94 1.11
CA MET A 105 -16.13 -17.80 0.09
C MET A 105 -16.13 -18.97 -0.90
N PHE A 106 -14.95 -19.41 -1.37
CA PHE A 106 -14.83 -20.59 -2.23
C PHE A 106 -15.31 -21.87 -1.54
N LYS A 107 -15.05 -22.02 -0.23
CA LYS A 107 -15.57 -23.17 0.55
C LYS A 107 -17.08 -23.11 0.74
N ARG A 108 -17.64 -21.92 0.91
CA ARG A 108 -19.07 -21.71 1.18
C ARG A 108 -19.93 -21.87 -0.07
N TYR A 109 -19.38 -21.51 -1.23
CA TYR A 109 -20.06 -21.45 -2.52
C TYR A 109 -19.20 -22.07 -3.64
N PRO A 110 -18.85 -23.36 -3.53
CA PRO A 110 -17.85 -23.98 -4.41
C PRO A 110 -18.26 -23.99 -5.89
N ASP A 111 -19.56 -24.05 -6.17
CA ASP A 111 -20.10 -24.18 -7.53
C ASP A 111 -20.42 -22.83 -8.20
N THR A 112 -20.44 -21.73 -7.43
CA THR A 112 -20.94 -20.42 -7.94
C THR A 112 -20.00 -19.26 -7.70
N TYR A 113 -19.04 -19.39 -6.79
CA TYR A 113 -18.09 -18.32 -6.51
C TYR A 113 -16.81 -18.53 -7.34
N GLU A 114 -16.55 -17.57 -8.21
CA GLU A 114 -15.36 -17.52 -9.04
C GLU A 114 -14.72 -16.13 -8.91
N MET A 115 -13.41 -16.07 -9.04
CA MET A 115 -12.65 -14.82 -9.05
C MET A 115 -11.89 -14.70 -10.37
N PRO A 116 -12.43 -14.01 -11.38
CA PRO A 116 -11.69 -13.71 -12.59
C PRO A 116 -10.57 -12.73 -12.27
N VAL A 117 -9.35 -13.05 -12.73
CA VAL A 117 -8.16 -12.23 -12.51
C VAL A 117 -7.78 -11.55 -13.83
N TYR A 118 -7.52 -10.24 -13.75
CA TYR A 118 -7.20 -9.37 -14.88
C TYR A 118 -5.82 -8.72 -14.69
N PRO A 119 -5.22 -8.14 -15.74
CA PRO A 119 -3.97 -7.38 -15.64
C PRO A 119 -4.07 -6.25 -14.60
N THR A 120 -3.00 -6.04 -13.85
CA THR A 120 -2.93 -4.92 -12.89
C THR A 120 -2.80 -3.60 -13.63
N ARG A 121 -3.70 -2.65 -13.36
CA ARG A 121 -3.61 -1.26 -13.84
C ARG A 121 -3.43 -0.31 -12.67
N ARG A 122 -2.33 0.45 -12.63
CA ARG A 122 -2.11 1.50 -11.61
C ARG A 122 -2.70 2.84 -12.08
N SER A 123 -4.03 2.90 -12.20
CA SER A 123 -4.77 4.02 -12.81
C SER A 123 -5.06 5.19 -11.86
N ALA A 124 -4.93 5.00 -10.55
CA ALA A 124 -5.23 6.05 -9.58
C ALA A 124 -4.32 7.27 -9.75
N PHE A 125 -4.92 8.45 -9.70
CA PHE A 125 -4.24 9.75 -9.66
C PHE A 125 -5.01 10.70 -8.74
N LEU A 126 -4.36 11.79 -8.35
CA LEU A 126 -4.99 12.95 -7.72
C LEU A 126 -4.62 14.20 -8.52
N PRO A 127 -5.39 15.30 -8.42
CA PRO A 127 -4.99 16.58 -8.96
C PRO A 127 -3.61 17.01 -8.44
N ASP A 128 -2.85 17.72 -9.28
CA ASP A 128 -1.49 18.15 -8.91
C ASP A 128 -1.48 19.06 -7.66
N SER A 129 -2.57 19.78 -7.39
CA SER A 129 -2.76 20.55 -6.15
C SER A 129 -2.75 19.68 -4.90
N GLU A 130 -3.37 18.50 -4.95
CA GLU A 130 -3.37 17.56 -3.82
C GLU A 130 -1.98 16.98 -3.60
N TYR A 131 -1.25 16.66 -4.67
CA TYR A 131 0.14 16.23 -4.56
C TYR A 131 1.05 17.29 -3.94
N ALA A 132 0.83 18.57 -4.26
CA ALA A 132 1.54 19.67 -3.62
C ALA A 132 1.21 19.76 -2.12
N LEU A 133 -0.08 19.66 -1.74
CA LEU A 133 -0.49 19.66 -0.33
C LEU A 133 0.11 18.48 0.42
N ILE A 134 0.07 17.27 -0.13
CA ILE A 134 0.66 16.08 0.49
C ILE A 134 2.14 16.32 0.77
N LYS A 135 2.89 16.87 -0.19
CA LYS A 135 4.31 17.15 -0.02
C LYS A 135 4.57 18.26 1.02
N GLU A 136 3.77 19.30 1.03
CA GLU A 136 3.86 20.41 2.00
C GLU A 136 3.59 19.92 3.43
N TYR A 137 2.55 19.11 3.62
CA TYR A 137 2.10 18.68 4.93
C TYR A 137 2.82 17.43 5.46
N ALA A 138 3.57 16.72 4.62
CA ALA A 138 4.31 15.52 5.00
C ALA A 138 5.21 15.71 6.23
N THR A 139 5.79 16.90 6.42
CA THR A 139 6.64 17.24 7.58
C THR A 139 5.95 18.10 8.63
N ARG A 140 4.69 18.48 8.41
CA ARG A 140 3.96 19.46 9.23
C ARG A 140 2.78 18.88 9.98
N THR A 141 2.13 17.85 9.44
CA THR A 141 0.98 17.20 10.09
C THR A 141 1.42 16.51 11.38
N GLU A 142 0.62 16.69 12.43
CA GLU A 142 0.84 16.09 13.75
C GLU A 142 -0.46 15.46 14.22
N LEU A 143 -0.37 14.39 15.00
CA LEU A 143 -1.56 13.81 15.60
C LEU A 143 -2.17 14.80 16.59
N VAL A 144 -3.50 14.91 16.59
CA VAL A 144 -4.22 15.58 17.68
C VAL A 144 -3.96 14.86 19.00
N GLU A 145 -4.06 15.59 20.12
CA GLU A 145 -3.91 15.01 21.45
C GLU A 145 -4.88 13.82 21.62
N GLY A 146 -4.35 12.67 22.04
CA GLY A 146 -5.11 11.42 22.17
C GLY A 146 -5.17 10.54 20.92
N GLY A 147 -4.57 10.95 19.79
CA GLY A 147 -4.35 10.07 18.61
C GLY A 147 -5.59 9.77 17.78
N ASN A 148 -6.68 10.53 17.98
CA ASN A 148 -7.97 10.31 17.28
C ASN A 148 -8.07 11.06 15.95
N GLY A 149 -6.98 11.61 15.43
CA GLY A 149 -6.96 12.45 14.24
C GLY A 149 -5.58 13.00 13.90
N LEU A 150 -5.52 13.64 12.73
CA LEU A 150 -4.38 14.36 12.16
C LEU A 150 -4.65 15.87 12.16
#